data_AF-A0A976FK80-F1
#
_entry.id   AF-A0A976FK80-F1
#
_cell.length_a   1.000
_cell.length_b   1.000
_cell.length_c   1.000
_cell.angle_alpha   90.00
_cell.angle_beta   90.00
_cell.angle_gamma   90.00
#
_symmetry.space_group_name_H-M   'P 1'
#
loop_
_entity.id
_entity.type
_entity.pdbx_description
1 polymer ?
#
loop_
_entity_poly.entity_id
_entity_poly.type
_entity_poly.pdbx_seq_one_letter_code
_entity_poly.pdbx_strand_id
1 'polypeptide(L)'
;MKAAVKKVVAAIKPGGRLFFRDYGRYDQAQLRFRAGSKLQENFYVRQDNTRAYYFSTEEIDELFTEAGLVSIENEYIRRQYANRQQNVVRFRVWVHAIFEKPLKAVGATHI
;
A
#
# COMPACT_ATOMS: atom_id res chain seq x y z
N MET A 1 -4.85 2.96 -9.79
CA MET A 1 -5.04 3.16 -8.34
C MET A 1 -5.80 4.43 -7.98
N LYS A 2 -5.44 5.61 -8.52
CA LYS A 2 -6.04 6.93 -8.20
C LYS A 2 -7.58 6.96 -8.16
N ALA A 3 -8.27 6.36 -9.13
CA ALA A 3 -9.75 6.35 -9.15
C ALA A 3 -10.38 5.60 -7.96
N ALA A 4 -9.79 4.49 -7.53
CA ALA A 4 -10.26 3.75 -6.36
C ALA A 4 -10.03 4.55 -5.07
N VAL A 5 -8.85 5.16 -4.95
CA VAL A 5 -8.49 6.03 -3.81
C VAL A 5 -9.46 7.19 -3.69
N LYS A 6 -9.77 7.90 -4.78
CA LYS A 6 -10.76 8.98 -4.77
C LYS A 6 -12.12 8.52 -4.23
N LYS A 7 -12.60 7.33 -4.62
CA LYS A 7 -13.86 6.77 -4.11
C LYS A 7 -13.78 6.46 -2.61
N VAL A 8 -12.68 5.87 -2.16
CA VAL A 8 -12.46 5.57 -0.73
C VAL A 8 -12.42 6.87 0.08
N VAL A 9 -11.65 7.87 -0.35
CA VAL A 9 -11.54 9.17 0.34
C VAL A 9 -12.88 9.91 0.37
N ALA A 10 -13.68 9.82 -0.69
CA ALA A 10 -15.03 10.40 -0.70
C ALA A 10 -15.95 9.78 0.36
N ALA A 11 -15.79 8.49 0.67
CA ALA A 11 -16.58 7.79 1.68
C ALA A 11 -16.13 8.05 3.13
N ILE A 12 -14.92 8.58 3.34
CA ILE A 12 -14.39 8.92 4.67
C ILE A 12 -14.99 10.27 5.11
N LYS A 13 -15.52 10.32 6.35
CA LYS A 13 -15.99 11.58 6.97
C LYS A 13 -14.79 12.46 7.35
N PRO A 14 -14.94 13.80 7.39
CA PRO A 14 -13.91 14.68 7.97
C PRO A 14 -13.49 14.21 9.37
N GLY A 15 -12.19 14.21 9.66
CA GLY A 15 -11.58 13.64 10.86
C GLY A 15 -11.48 12.11 10.88
N GLY A 16 -12.01 11.41 9.87
CA GLY A 16 -11.92 9.97 9.75
C GLY A 16 -10.55 9.52 9.26
N ARG A 17 -10.16 8.30 9.67
CA ARG A 17 -8.86 7.70 9.32
C ARG A 17 -8.99 6.55 8.33
N LEU A 18 -8.01 6.46 7.44
CA LEU A 18 -7.78 5.36 6.53
C LEU A 18 -6.57 4.56 7.02
N PHE A 19 -6.76 3.26 7.18
CA PHE A 19 -5.69 2.31 7.48
C PHE A 19 -5.38 1.53 6.21
N PHE A 20 -4.14 1.62 5.74
CA PHE A 20 -3.66 0.94 4.56
C PHE A 20 -2.58 -0.08 4.94
N ARG A 21 -2.71 -1.29 4.40
CA ARG A 21 -1.69 -2.34 4.55
C ARG A 21 -1.63 -3.25 3.35
N ASP A 22 -0.48 -3.31 2.71
CA ASP A 22 -0.24 -4.14 1.52
C ASP A 22 1.24 -4.53 1.40
N TYR A 23 1.61 -5.30 0.38
CA TYR A 23 2.97 -5.74 0.14
C TYR A 23 3.91 -4.57 -0.15
N GLY A 24 5.04 -4.53 0.54
CA GLY A 24 6.10 -3.56 0.31
C GLY A 24 7.15 -4.07 -0.69
N ARG A 25 7.80 -3.15 -1.41
CA ARG A 25 8.90 -3.49 -2.30
C ARG A 25 10.01 -4.28 -1.59
N TYR A 26 10.67 -5.13 -2.37
CA TYR A 26 11.73 -6.03 -1.93
C TYR A 26 11.28 -7.12 -0.95
N ASP A 27 9.97 -7.38 -0.85
CA ASP A 27 9.46 -8.60 -0.20
C ASP A 27 10.05 -9.84 -0.91
N GLN A 28 10.43 -10.86 -0.14
CA GLN A 28 11.07 -12.04 -0.72
C GLN A 28 10.17 -12.76 -1.74
N ALA A 29 8.84 -12.67 -1.63
CA ALA A 29 7.95 -13.21 -2.66
C ALA A 29 8.10 -12.45 -3.98
N GLN A 30 8.30 -11.13 -3.94
CA GLN A 30 8.59 -10.30 -5.13
C GLN A 30 9.86 -10.78 -5.84
N LEU A 31 10.93 -10.98 -5.06
CA LEU A 31 12.25 -11.34 -5.57
C LEU A 31 12.31 -12.76 -6.16
N ARG A 32 11.29 -13.59 -5.90
CA ARG A 32 11.21 -14.99 -6.35
C ARG A 32 10.32 -15.20 -7.58
N PHE A 33 9.70 -14.15 -8.13
CA PHE A 33 8.95 -14.29 -9.38
C PHE A 33 9.89 -14.70 -10.52
N ARG A 34 9.40 -15.61 -11.37
CA ARG A 34 10.17 -16.11 -12.52
C ARG A 34 10.10 -15.12 -13.67
N ALA A 35 11.05 -15.23 -14.60
CA ALA A 35 10.95 -14.56 -15.90
C ALA A 35 9.61 -14.94 -16.58
N GLY A 36 8.90 -13.95 -17.11
CA GLY A 36 7.54 -14.10 -17.67
C GLY A 36 6.39 -13.83 -16.70
N SER A 37 6.63 -13.73 -15.40
CA SER A 37 5.57 -13.37 -14.42
C SER A 37 5.42 -11.85 -14.21
N LYS A 38 6.35 -11.03 -14.72
CA LYS A 38 6.33 -9.57 -14.57
C LYS A 38 5.45 -8.94 -15.64
N LEU A 39 4.37 -8.27 -15.22
CA LEU A 39 3.47 -7.52 -16.09
C LEU A 39 3.97 -6.09 -16.31
N GLN A 40 4.49 -5.47 -15.23
CA GLN A 40 5.10 -4.14 -15.22
C GLN A 40 6.08 -4.07 -14.03
N GLU A 41 6.84 -2.98 -13.90
CA GLU A 41 7.58 -2.68 -12.68
C GLU A 41 6.72 -2.83 -11.43
N ASN A 42 7.21 -3.62 -10.47
CA ASN A 42 6.51 -4.00 -9.23
C ASN A 42 5.14 -4.69 -9.40
N PHE A 43 4.74 -5.08 -10.61
CA PHE A 43 3.45 -5.68 -10.88
C PHE A 43 3.60 -7.05 -11.55
N TYR A 44 3.05 -8.08 -10.93
CA TYR A 44 3.28 -9.47 -11.30
C TYR A 44 1.98 -10.27 -11.38
N VAL A 45 1.97 -11.29 -12.22
CA VAL A 45 0.95 -12.34 -12.22
C VAL A 45 1.44 -13.53 -11.40
N ARG A 46 0.55 -14.07 -10.56
CA ARG A 46 0.78 -15.27 -9.76
C ARG A 46 0.34 -16.52 -10.54
N GLN A 47 0.70 -17.70 -10.01
CA GLN A 47 0.36 -18.98 -10.64
C GLN A 47 -1.15 -19.25 -10.71
N ASP A 48 -1.92 -18.66 -9.80
CA ASP A 48 -3.38 -18.72 -9.76
C ASP A 48 -4.06 -17.65 -10.65
N ASN A 49 -3.30 -16.99 -11.53
CA ASN A 49 -3.72 -15.86 -12.37
C ASN A 49 -4.19 -14.62 -11.62
N THR A 50 -4.03 -14.57 -10.29
CA THR A 50 -4.21 -13.32 -9.54
C THR A 50 -3.01 -12.40 -9.76
N ARG A 51 -3.17 -11.12 -9.43
CA ARG A 51 -2.14 -10.09 -9.64
C ARG A 51 -1.59 -9.62 -8.30
N ALA A 52 -0.30 -9.35 -8.25
CA ALA A 52 0.39 -8.84 -7.07
C ALA A 52 1.12 -7.55 -7.43
N TYR A 53 0.88 -6.51 -6.65
CA TYR A 53 1.62 -5.25 -6.73
C TYR A 53 2.42 -5.05 -5.44
N TYR A 54 3.62 -4.47 -5.56
CA TYR A 54 4.50 -4.20 -4.42
C TYR A 54 4.75 -2.70 -4.32
N PHE A 55 4.19 -2.09 -3.29
CA PHE A 55 4.17 -0.65 -3.09
C PHE A 55 5.44 -0.15 -2.43
N SER A 56 5.82 1.10 -2.74
CA SER A 56 6.72 1.84 -1.88
C SER A 56 5.97 2.78 -0.94
N THR A 57 6.61 3.17 0.16
CA THR A 57 6.07 4.16 1.10
C THR A 57 5.84 5.50 0.40
N GLU A 58 6.74 5.91 -0.51
CA GLU A 58 6.64 7.17 -1.26
C GLU A 58 5.43 7.16 -2.20
N GLU A 59 5.25 6.06 -2.95
CA GLU A 59 4.09 5.89 -3.84
C GLU A 59 2.76 5.94 -3.07
N ILE A 60 2.73 5.34 -1.87
CA ILE A 60 1.55 5.38 -1.00
C ILE A 60 1.31 6.78 -0.44
N ASP A 61 2.37 7.49 -0.06
CA ASP A 61 2.27 8.86 0.43
C ASP A 61 1.70 9.79 -0.64
N GLU A 62 2.30 9.79 -1.83
CA GLU A 62 1.84 10.57 -2.99
C GLU A 62 0.39 10.24 -3.32
N LEU A 63 0.04 8.97 -3.39
CA LEU A 63 -1.29 8.52 -3.79
C LEU A 63 -2.41 9.01 -2.88
N PHE A 64 -2.19 9.04 -1.56
CA PHE A 64 -3.19 9.45 -0.59
C PHE A 64 -3.17 10.95 -0.27
N THR A 65 -1.98 11.58 -0.31
CA THR A 65 -1.85 13.03 -0.12
C THR A 65 -2.40 13.82 -1.32
N GLU A 66 -2.17 13.36 -2.55
CA GLU A 66 -2.83 13.91 -3.74
C GLU A 66 -4.36 13.80 -3.68
N ALA A 67 -4.88 12.83 -2.93
CA ALA A 67 -6.31 12.65 -2.73
C ALA A 67 -6.87 13.52 -1.58
N GLY A 68 -6.04 14.33 -0.92
CA GLY A 68 -6.44 15.27 0.13
C GLY A 68 -6.45 14.66 1.54
N LEU A 69 -5.81 13.51 1.76
CA LEU A 69 -5.54 13.02 3.10
C LEU A 69 -4.20 13.54 3.64
N VAL A 70 -4.04 13.52 4.96
CA VAL A 70 -2.79 13.85 5.64
C VAL A 70 -2.16 12.58 6.18
N SER A 71 -0.86 12.39 5.92
CA SER A 71 -0.08 11.25 6.39
C SER A 71 0.11 11.35 7.92
N ILE A 72 -0.30 10.32 8.65
CA ILE A 72 -0.09 10.20 10.11
C ILE A 72 1.03 9.21 10.38
N GLU A 73 1.00 8.07 9.71
CA GLU A 73 2.04 7.04 9.74
C GLU A 73 2.20 6.46 8.32
N ASN A 74 3.42 6.17 7.89
CA ASN A 74 3.68 5.52 6.59
C ASN A 74 5.06 4.85 6.61
N GLU A 75 5.07 3.56 6.90
CA GLU A 75 6.31 2.83 7.19
C GLU A 75 6.36 1.46 6.53
N TYR A 76 7.58 0.97 6.31
CA TYR A 76 7.80 -0.43 6.00
C TYR A 76 7.88 -1.27 7.28
N ILE A 77 7.02 -2.27 7.38
CA ILE A 77 7.12 -3.32 8.39
C ILE A 77 7.84 -4.52 7.79
N ARG A 78 9.02 -4.83 8.34
CA ARG A 78 9.84 -5.98 7.94
C ARG A 78 9.70 -7.08 8.98
N ARG A 79 9.39 -8.30 8.53
CA ARG A 79 9.20 -9.46 9.42
C ARG A 79 9.94 -10.67 8.88
N GLN A 80 10.54 -11.43 9.78
CA GLN A 80 11.12 -12.74 9.50
C GLN A 80 10.21 -13.81 10.11
N TYR A 81 9.70 -14.72 9.26
CA TYR A 81 8.92 -15.88 9.67
C TYR A 81 9.76 -17.14 9.52
N ALA A 82 9.90 -17.92 10.59
CA ALA A 82 10.58 -19.20 10.55
C ALA A 82 9.55 -20.34 10.64
N ASN A 83 9.40 -21.11 9.57
CA ASN A 83 8.74 -22.41 9.64
C ASN A 83 9.80 -23.48 9.93
N ARG A 84 9.90 -23.86 11.20
CA ARG A 84 10.91 -24.83 11.68
C ARG A 84 10.68 -26.23 11.14
N GLN A 85 9.43 -26.65 10.95
CA GLN A 85 9.09 -27.96 10.39
C GLN A 85 9.59 -28.10 8.95
N GLN A 86 9.46 -27.03 8.16
CA GLN A 86 9.92 -27.03 6.77
C GLN A 86 11.38 -26.56 6.61
N ASN A 87 12.04 -26.18 7.70
CA ASN A 87 13.36 -25.53 7.71
C ASN A 87 13.45 -24.33 6.75
N VAL A 88 12.39 -23.52 6.71
CA VAL A 88 12.25 -22.38 5.80
C VAL A 88 12.14 -21.08 6.58
N VAL A 89 12.98 -20.11 6.23
CA VAL A 89 12.87 -18.71 6.67
C VAL A 89 12.25 -17.87 5.55
N ARG A 90 11.30 -17.00 5.90
CA ARG A 90 10.68 -16.05 4.98
C ARG A 90 10.81 -14.62 5.47
N PHE A 91 11.41 -13.77 4.64
CA PHE A 91 11.45 -12.32 4.86
C PHE A 91 10.28 -11.67 4.16
N ARG A 92 9.46 -10.95 4.92
CA ARG A 92 8.28 -10.26 4.43
C ARG A 92 8.41 -8.77 4.65
N VAL A 93 8.00 -8.00 3.65
CA VAL A 93 7.97 -6.55 3.69
C VAL A 93 6.54 -6.11 3.43
N TRP A 94 6.01 -5.30 4.33
CA TRP A 94 4.69 -4.71 4.23
C TRP A 94 4.81 -3.20 4.24
N VAL A 95 3.95 -2.50 3.52
CA VAL A 95 3.66 -1.09 3.83
C VAL A 95 2.54 -1.08 4.88
N HIS A 96 2.71 -0.28 5.92
CA HIS A 96 1.68 0.07 6.88
C HIS A 96 1.54 1.58 6.86
N ALA A 97 0.34 2.08 6.60
CA ALA A 97 0.10 3.51 6.64
C ALA A 97 -1.24 3.86 7.28
N ILE A 98 -1.26 5.01 7.94
CA ILE A 98 -2.45 5.63 8.53
C ILE A 98 -2.52 7.05 7.96
N PHE A 99 -3.66 7.38 7.37
CA PHE A 99 -3.95 8.70 6.84
C PHE A 99 -5.22 9.25 7.47
N GLU A 100 -5.31 10.57 7.63
CA GLU A 100 -6.48 11.24 8.18
C GLU A 100 -7.07 12.22 7.17
N LYS A 101 -8.41 12.24 7.07
CA LYS A 101 -9.12 13.25 6.29
C LYS A 101 -9.23 14.53 7.12
N PRO A 102 -8.74 15.69 6.63
CA PRO A 102 -8.83 16.94 7.38
C PRO A 102 -10.27 17.29 7.79
N LEU A 103 -10.41 17.91 8.97
CA LEU A 103 -11.71 18.39 9.49
C LEU A 103 -12.33 19.48 8.61
N LYS A 104 -11.50 20.31 7.97
CA LYS A 104 -11.94 21.35 7.03
C LYS A 104 -11.69 20.85 5.62
N ALA A 105 -12.74 20.76 4.80
CA ALA A 105 -12.56 20.69 3.37
C ALA A 105 -11.80 21.96 2.94
N VAL A 106 -10.59 21.79 2.40
CA VAL A 106 -9.85 22.89 1.79
C VAL A 106 -10.68 23.35 0.58
N GLY A 107 -11.49 24.40 0.74
CA GLY A 107 -12.25 25.00 -0.37
C GLY A 107 -13.73 25.35 -0.14
N ALA A 108 -14.14 25.84 1.03
CA ALA A 108 -15.42 26.54 1.16
C ALA A 108 -15.23 27.91 1.85
N THR A 109 -14.30 28.71 1.34
CA THR A 109 -14.31 30.16 1.62
C THR A 109 -15.49 30.74 0.85
N HIS A 110 -16.56 31.06 1.56
CA HIS A 110 -17.67 31.84 1.01
C HIS A 110 -17.15 33.24 0.66
N ILE A 111 -17.36 33.64 -0.59
CA ILE A 111 -17.46 35.05 -0.99
C ILE A 111 -18.85 35.21 -1.59
#